data_AF-A0A8T7J262-F1
#
_entry.id   AF-A0A8T7J262-F1
#
_cell.length_a   1.000
_cell.length_b   1.000
_cell.length_c   1.000
_cell.angle_alpha   90.00
_cell.angle_beta   90.00
_cell.angle_gamma   90.00
#
_symmetry.space_group_name_H-M   'P 1'
#
loop_
_entity.id
_entity.type
_entity.pdbx_description
1 polymer ?
#
loop_
_entity_poly.entity_id
_entity_poly.type
_entity_poly.pdbx_seq_one_letter_code
_entity_poly.pdbx_strand_id
1 'polypeptide(L)'
;MWINIINKKFINKFKLSKLTVALLCLFISFVVSSNPENCVSCHQQQFTNWQLSDHAQAMAVASDKTVLGDFNNVTATHFTQTARFYKKQDAFFIDATEQGKTSTYQVMYTFGHYPLQQYLVPADGGRFQVFSFAWDSRP
;
A
#
# COMPACT_ATOMS: atom_id res chain seq x y z
N MET A 1 19.38 -41.82 -58.09
CA MET A 1 18.59 -41.06 -59.07
C MET A 1 17.12 -41.35 -58.78
N TRP A 2 16.24 -40.33 -58.70
CA TRP A 2 14.86 -40.27 -58.11
C TRP A 2 14.87 -40.00 -56.59
N ILE A 3 14.61 -38.84 -55.97
CA ILE A 3 13.82 -37.59 -56.18
C ILE A 3 12.30 -37.71 -55.92
N ASN A 4 11.84 -36.97 -54.89
CA ASN A 4 10.49 -36.42 -54.58
C ASN A 4 9.38 -37.45 -54.29
N ILE A 5 8.47 -37.32 -53.29
CA ILE A 5 7.54 -36.22 -53.00
C ILE A 5 6.98 -36.45 -51.58
N ILE A 6 7.47 -35.79 -50.52
CA ILE A 6 6.65 -35.54 -49.30
C ILE A 6 7.08 -34.21 -48.69
N ASN A 7 6.96 -33.12 -49.45
CA ASN A 7 7.17 -31.77 -48.93
C ASN A 7 6.09 -30.87 -49.55
N LYS A 8 5.10 -30.45 -48.74
CA LYS A 8 4.36 -29.16 -48.82
C LYS A 8 2.97 -29.14 -48.14
N LYS A 9 2.36 -30.26 -47.73
CA LYS A 9 0.98 -30.22 -47.19
C LYS A 9 0.84 -30.01 -45.68
N PHE A 10 1.90 -30.15 -44.88
CA PHE A 10 1.78 -30.12 -43.41
C PHE A 10 2.19 -28.80 -42.71
N ILE A 11 2.76 -27.83 -43.44
CA ILE A 11 3.36 -26.64 -42.80
C ILE A 11 2.43 -25.40 -42.85
N ASN A 12 1.25 -25.50 -43.47
CA ASN A 12 0.48 -24.29 -43.85
C ASN A 12 -0.90 -24.13 -43.20
N LYS A 13 -1.10 -24.60 -41.96
CA LYS A 13 -2.38 -24.36 -41.23
C LYS A 13 -2.30 -23.45 -40.00
N PHE A 14 -1.12 -22.98 -39.60
CA PHE A 14 -0.97 -22.11 -38.42
C PHE A 14 -0.09 -20.90 -38.70
N LYS A 15 -0.48 -20.08 -39.70
CA LYS A 15 -0.19 -18.64 -39.63
C LYS A 15 -1.20 -18.04 -38.64
N LEU A 16 -1.00 -18.26 -37.34
CA LEU A 16 -1.58 -17.34 -36.36
C LEU A 16 -0.98 -15.97 -36.68
N SER A 17 -1.81 -15.05 -37.17
CA SER A 17 -1.35 -13.68 -37.36
C SER A 17 -0.88 -13.16 -35.99
N LYS A 18 0.29 -12.54 -35.94
CA LYS A 18 0.79 -11.91 -34.71
C LYS A 18 -0.21 -10.86 -34.15
N LEU A 19 -1.16 -10.39 -34.97
CA LEU A 19 -2.26 -9.50 -34.59
C LEU A 19 -3.32 -10.18 -33.68
N THR A 20 -3.61 -11.46 -33.89
CA THR A 20 -4.68 -12.17 -33.15
C THR A 20 -4.32 -12.53 -31.71
N VAL A 21 -3.02 -12.69 -31.38
CA VAL A 21 -2.56 -12.94 -30.00
C VAL A 21 -2.48 -11.63 -29.20
N ALA A 22 -2.10 -10.52 -29.85
CA ALA A 22 -2.02 -9.21 -29.20
C ALA A 22 -3.40 -8.66 -28.78
N LEU A 23 -4.46 -8.95 -29.53
CA LEU A 23 -5.82 -8.50 -29.21
C LEU A 23 -6.45 -9.28 -28.04
N LEU A 24 -6.02 -10.52 -27.79
CA LEU A 24 -6.59 -11.37 -26.73
C LEU A 24 -6.07 -10.97 -25.34
N CYS A 25 -4.87 -10.41 -25.24
CA CYS A 25 -4.29 -9.95 -23.97
C CYS A 25 -4.82 -8.58 -23.51
N LEU A 26 -5.50 -7.82 -24.38
CA LEU A 26 -6.08 -6.50 -24.05
C LEU A 26 -7.41 -6.60 -23.28
N PHE A 27 -8.02 -7.78 -23.16
CA PHE A 27 -9.35 -7.96 -22.56
C PHE A 27 -9.37 -8.58 -21.15
N ILE A 28 -8.22 -8.94 -20.58
CA ILE A 28 -8.17 -9.59 -19.26
C ILE A 28 -7.33 -8.75 -18.30
N SER A 29 -7.92 -7.67 -17.79
CA SER A 29 -7.48 -7.03 -16.55
C SER A 29 -8.68 -6.43 -15.81
N PHE A 30 -9.75 -7.20 -15.66
CA PHE A 30 -10.74 -6.90 -14.62
C PHE A 30 -10.24 -7.54 -13.33
N VAL A 31 -9.53 -6.76 -12.51
CA VAL A 31 -9.34 -7.12 -11.11
C VAL A 31 -10.71 -6.94 -10.45
N VAL A 32 -11.43 -8.03 -10.24
CA VAL A 32 -12.65 -8.02 -9.43
C VAL A 32 -12.20 -7.93 -7.97
N SER A 33 -12.14 -6.71 -7.44
CA SER A 33 -12.08 -6.47 -6.01
C SER A 33 -13.51 -6.40 -5.49
N SER A 34 -13.86 -7.20 -4.48
CA SER A 34 -15.15 -7.06 -3.80
C SER A 34 -15.10 -5.81 -2.92
N ASN A 35 -15.81 -4.77 -3.31
CA ASN A 35 -16.04 -3.60 -2.46
C ASN A 35 -16.75 -4.06 -1.16
N PRO A 36 -16.26 -3.68 0.04
CA PRO A 36 -16.92 -3.98 1.30
C PRO A 36 -18.42 -3.63 1.32
N GLU A 37 -18.84 -2.60 0.59
CA GLU A 37 -20.25 -2.19 0.44
C GLU A 37 -21.15 -3.31 -0.08
N ASN A 38 -20.62 -4.19 -0.95
CA ASN A 38 -21.38 -5.33 -1.50
C ASN A 38 -21.75 -6.36 -0.42
N CYS A 39 -21.02 -6.38 0.70
CA CYS A 39 -21.26 -7.30 1.81
C CYS A 39 -22.32 -6.78 2.79
N VAL A 40 -22.51 -5.46 2.86
CA VAL A 40 -23.28 -4.79 3.93
C VAL A 40 -24.75 -5.18 3.89
N SER A 41 -25.35 -5.29 2.71
CA SER A 41 -26.77 -5.59 2.54
C SER A 41 -27.21 -6.94 3.16
N CYS A 42 -26.32 -7.94 3.14
CA CYS A 42 -26.57 -9.26 3.75
C CYS A 42 -25.94 -9.41 5.14
N HIS A 43 -24.89 -8.65 5.46
CA HIS A 43 -24.08 -8.80 6.68
C HIS A 43 -24.03 -7.52 7.53
N GLN A 44 -25.17 -6.85 7.72
CA GLN A 44 -25.25 -5.56 8.41
C GLN A 44 -24.67 -5.59 9.84
N GLN A 45 -24.97 -6.63 10.62
CA GLN A 45 -24.49 -6.74 11.99
C GLN A 45 -22.97 -6.95 12.04
N GLN A 46 -22.44 -7.83 11.20
CA GLN A 46 -21.01 -8.10 11.13
C GLN A 46 -20.24 -6.86 10.67
N PHE A 47 -20.77 -6.15 9.67
CA PHE A 47 -20.22 -4.88 9.21
C PHE A 47 -20.19 -3.84 10.33
N THR A 48 -21.31 -3.67 11.05
CA THR A 48 -21.40 -2.73 12.18
C THR A 48 -20.37 -3.07 13.27
N ASN A 49 -20.23 -4.35 13.61
CA ASN A 49 -19.23 -4.78 14.59
C ASN A 49 -17.80 -4.56 14.09
N TRP A 50 -17.53 -4.84 12.81
CA TRP A 50 -16.22 -4.62 12.20
C TRP A 50 -15.83 -3.15 12.20
N GLN A 51 -16.74 -2.24 11.87
CA GLN A 51 -16.49 -0.79 11.85
C GLN A 51 -16.02 -0.23 13.20
N LEU A 52 -16.37 -0.90 14.30
CA LEU A 52 -15.98 -0.53 15.66
C LEU A 52 -14.70 -1.23 16.14
N SER A 53 -14.07 -2.04 15.29
CA SER A 53 -12.90 -2.85 15.66
C SER A 53 -11.59 -2.21 15.21
N ASP A 54 -10.50 -2.57 15.88
CA ASP A 54 -9.13 -2.18 15.49
C ASP A 54 -8.80 -2.56 14.05
N HIS A 55 -9.41 -3.62 13.50
CA HIS A 55 -9.19 -4.02 12.11
C HIS A 55 -9.70 -2.98 11.12
N ALA A 56 -10.85 -2.35 11.39
CA ALA A 56 -11.36 -1.27 10.53
C ALA A 56 -10.49 0.00 10.62
N GLN A 57 -9.77 0.17 11.73
CA GLN A 57 -8.91 1.32 12.00
C GLN A 57 -7.42 1.03 11.72
N ALA A 58 -7.09 -0.19 11.28
CA ALA A 58 -5.73 -0.67 11.18
C ALA A 58 -4.89 0.05 10.13
N MET A 59 -5.52 0.71 9.14
CA MET A 59 -4.83 1.57 8.20
C MET A 59 -5.75 2.72 7.78
N ALA A 60 -5.26 3.95 7.88
CA ALA A 60 -6.01 5.12 7.49
C ALA A 60 -5.09 6.19 6.90
N VAL A 61 -5.61 7.05 6.03
CA VAL A 61 -4.89 8.26 5.58
C VAL A 61 -4.57 9.11 6.80
N ALA A 62 -3.35 9.64 6.87
CA ALA A 62 -2.93 10.49 7.97
C ALA A 62 -3.75 11.79 7.99
N SER A 63 -4.41 12.05 9.12
CA SER A 63 -5.27 13.21 9.36
C SER A 63 -5.37 13.46 10.86
N ASP A 64 -5.90 14.61 11.26
CA ASP A 64 -6.17 14.94 12.67
C ASP A 64 -7.12 13.94 13.35
N LYS A 65 -7.90 13.17 12.59
CA LYS A 65 -8.84 12.17 13.12
C LYS A 65 -8.22 10.78 13.29
N THR A 66 -7.12 10.51 12.62
CA THR A 66 -6.59 9.15 12.44
C THR A 66 -5.19 8.99 13.04
N VAL A 67 -4.44 10.08 13.14
CA VAL A 67 -3.15 10.14 13.86
C VAL A 67 -3.44 10.27 15.35
N LEU A 68 -3.07 9.23 16.10
CA LEU A 68 -3.19 9.19 17.56
C LEU A 68 -1.94 9.73 18.25
N GLY A 69 -0.80 9.79 17.54
CA GLY A 69 0.45 10.27 18.12
C GLY A 69 0.54 11.79 18.22
N ASP A 70 1.39 12.24 19.13
CA ASP A 70 1.67 13.67 19.30
C ASP A 70 2.61 14.17 18.19
N PHE A 71 2.14 15.12 17.40
CA PHE A 71 2.92 15.83 16.37
C PHE A 71 3.06 17.33 16.71
N ASN A 72 3.11 17.68 18.00
CA ASN A 72 3.35 19.04 18.47
C ASN A 72 4.84 19.34 18.74
N ASN A 73 5.71 18.95 17.81
CA ASN A 73 7.17 19.10 17.90
C ASN A 73 7.83 18.24 19.00
N VAL A 74 7.27 17.07 19.29
CA VAL A 74 7.89 16.11 20.22
C VAL A 74 9.06 15.39 19.57
N THR A 75 10.02 14.97 20.38
CA THR A 75 11.20 14.24 19.94
C THR A 75 11.34 12.93 20.71
N ALA A 76 11.61 11.84 20.00
CA ALA A 76 11.99 10.57 20.58
C ALA A 76 13.41 10.20 20.15
N THR A 77 14.20 9.63 21.07
CA THR A 77 15.57 9.18 20.79
C THR A 77 15.72 7.73 21.19
N HIS A 78 16.35 6.95 20.32
CA HIS A 78 16.68 5.55 20.57
C HIS A 78 18.05 5.26 19.95
N PHE A 79 19.04 4.95 20.80
CA PHE A 79 20.46 4.87 20.43
C PHE A 79 20.95 6.12 19.69
N THR A 80 21.42 5.97 18.44
CA THR A 80 21.94 7.04 17.58
C THR A 80 20.87 7.72 16.73
N GLN A 81 19.62 7.27 16.82
CA GLN A 81 18.49 7.78 16.04
C GLN A 81 17.65 8.73 16.88
N THR A 82 17.30 9.87 16.31
CA THR A 82 16.37 10.84 16.88
C THR A 82 15.28 11.13 15.87
N ALA A 83 14.02 11.12 16.30
CA ALA A 83 12.86 11.40 15.47
C ALA A 83 12.07 12.57 16.07
N ARG A 84 11.92 13.66 15.32
CA ARG A 84 11.09 14.81 15.69
C ARG A 84 9.79 14.77 14.91
N PHE A 85 8.67 14.68 15.61
CA PHE A 85 7.32 14.56 15.06
C PHE A 85 6.65 15.93 15.09
N TYR A 86 6.20 16.42 13.94
CA TYR A 86 5.60 17.75 13.82
C TYR A 86 4.56 17.85 12.72
N LYS A 87 3.59 18.75 12.91
CA LYS A 87 2.64 19.11 11.86
C LYS A 87 3.10 20.37 11.12
N LYS A 88 2.92 20.40 9.80
CA LYS A 88 3.06 21.59 8.96
C LYS A 88 1.79 21.74 8.14
N GLN A 89 1.02 22.80 8.40
CA GLN A 89 -0.34 22.98 7.86
C GLN A 89 -1.21 21.77 8.24
N ASP A 90 -1.69 21.02 7.26
CA ASP A 90 -2.56 19.83 7.44
C ASP A 90 -1.81 18.51 7.30
N ALA A 91 -0.49 18.54 7.10
CA ALA A 91 0.33 17.35 6.90
C ALA A 91 1.25 17.06 8.09
N PHE A 92 1.47 15.77 8.33
CA PHE A 92 2.27 15.22 9.42
C PHE A 92 3.66 14.86 8.91
N PHE A 93 4.69 15.26 9.65
CA PHE A 93 6.09 15.07 9.27
C PHE A 93 6.91 14.50 10.41
N ILE A 94 7.95 13.75 10.03
CA ILE A 94 8.96 13.25 10.94
C ILE A 94 10.34 13.62 10.39
N ASP A 95 11.11 14.38 11.16
CA ASP A 95 12.54 14.56 10.89
C ASP A 95 13.30 13.46 11.63
N ALA A 96 13.95 12.57 10.88
CA ALA A 96 14.77 11.49 11.40
C ALA A 96 16.25 11.87 11.28
N THR A 97 16.93 12.01 12.40
CA THR A 97 18.36 12.27 12.49
C THR A 97 19.09 11.00 12.91
N GLU A 98 20.07 10.59 12.12
CA GLU A 98 20.98 9.48 12.45
C GLU A 98 22.42 9.92 12.16
N GLN A 99 23.31 9.76 13.15
CA GLN A 99 24.74 10.13 13.03
C GLN A 99 24.95 11.57 12.50
N GLY A 100 24.10 12.51 12.94
CA GLY A 100 24.17 13.92 12.54
C GLY A 100 23.55 14.25 11.18
N LYS A 101 23.05 13.26 10.44
CA LYS A 101 22.34 13.48 9.17
C LYS A 101 20.84 13.40 9.39
N THR A 102 20.11 14.44 8.95
CA THR A 102 18.65 14.50 9.05
C THR A 102 17.99 14.26 7.70
N SER A 103 16.96 13.42 7.70
CA SER A 103 16.03 13.19 6.59
C SER A 103 14.61 13.49 7.05
N THR A 104 13.82 14.17 6.21
CA THR A 104 12.42 14.50 6.52
C THR A 104 11.47 13.58 5.75
N TYR A 105 10.47 13.05 6.44
CA TYR A 105 9.45 12.17 5.87
C TYR A 105 8.05 12.72 6.14
N GLN A 106 7.21 12.78 5.10
CA GLN A 106 5.78 12.98 5.30
C GLN A 106 5.13 11.66 5.68
N VAL A 107 4.30 11.68 6.71
CA VAL A 107 3.44 10.55 7.10
C VAL A 107 2.20 10.57 6.23
N MET A 108 2.03 9.52 5.42
CA MET A 108 0.92 9.42 4.46
C MET A 108 -0.23 8.60 5.03
N TYR A 109 0.08 7.58 5.83
CA TYR A 109 -0.91 6.72 6.47
C TYR A 109 -0.49 6.36 7.88
N THR A 110 -1.47 6.10 8.74
CA THR A 110 -1.29 5.35 9.97
C THR A 110 -1.42 3.86 9.70
N PHE A 111 -0.74 3.05 10.50
CA PHE A 111 -0.78 1.59 10.44
C PHE A 111 -0.79 1.02 11.86
N GLY A 112 -1.79 0.19 12.19
CA GLY A 112 -2.13 -0.12 13.57
C GLY A 112 -3.02 0.95 14.22
N HIS A 113 -3.64 0.58 15.34
CA HIS A 113 -4.55 1.46 16.10
C HIS A 113 -4.22 1.45 17.59
N TYR A 114 -4.47 0.31 18.26
CA TYR A 114 -4.28 0.15 19.70
C TYR A 114 -3.61 -1.20 20.02
N PRO A 115 -2.65 -1.26 20.96
CA PRO A 115 -2.06 -0.17 21.76
C PRO A 115 -0.91 0.57 21.06
N LEU A 116 -0.62 0.22 19.80
CA LEU A 116 0.52 0.77 19.07
C LEU A 116 0.06 1.26 17.69
N GLN A 117 0.45 2.47 17.34
CA GLN A 117 0.24 3.04 16.02
C GLN A 117 1.60 3.36 15.35
N GLN A 118 1.77 2.86 14.15
CA GLN A 118 2.95 3.06 13.30
C GLN A 118 2.59 4.00 12.15
N TYR A 119 3.60 4.47 11.43
CA TYR A 119 3.45 5.47 10.37
C TYR A 119 4.07 4.98 9.06
N LEU A 120 3.32 5.09 7.96
CA LEU A 120 3.80 4.77 6.63
C LEU A 120 4.31 6.03 5.92
N VAL A 121 5.56 5.97 5.48
CA VAL A 121 6.24 7.06 4.77
C VAL A 121 6.60 6.62 3.34
N PRO A 122 6.64 7.53 2.36
CA PRO A 122 7.02 7.19 0.99
C PRO A 122 8.41 6.55 0.89
N ALA A 123 8.52 5.56 0.01
CA ALA A 123 9.75 4.91 -0.39
C ALA A 123 9.86 4.88 -1.92
N ASP A 124 11.02 4.46 -2.44
CA ASP A 124 11.29 4.46 -3.88
C ASP A 124 10.29 3.61 -4.67
N GLY A 125 9.96 4.08 -5.87
CA GLY A 125 9.07 3.38 -6.80
C GLY A 125 7.60 3.42 -6.43
N GLY A 126 7.15 4.46 -5.69
CA GLY A 126 5.76 4.61 -5.28
C GLY A 126 5.34 3.66 -4.14
N ARG A 127 6.32 3.07 -3.45
CA ARG A 127 6.09 2.18 -2.31
C ARG A 127 5.96 2.99 -1.02
N PHE A 128 5.50 2.32 0.03
CA PHE A 128 5.53 2.81 1.40
C PHE A 128 6.35 1.88 2.28
N GLN A 129 6.97 2.45 3.31
CA GLN A 129 7.65 1.69 4.36
C GLN A 129 7.17 2.17 5.74
N VAL A 130 7.20 1.26 6.71
CA VAL A 130 6.92 1.59 8.11
C VAL A 130 8.11 2.36 8.68
N PHE A 131 7.84 3.52 9.28
CA PHE A 131 8.84 4.29 10.00
C PHE A 131 9.31 3.54 11.25
N SER A 132 10.59 3.70 11.62
CA SER A 132 11.23 2.89 12.68
C SER A 132 10.71 3.16 14.09
N PHE A 133 10.04 4.30 14.31
CA PHE A 133 9.38 4.62 15.56
C PHE A 133 7.88 4.39 15.46
N ALA A 134 7.32 3.88 16.55
CA ALA A 134 5.89 3.71 16.74
C ALA A 134 5.41 4.52 17.94
N TRP A 135 4.14 4.87 17.93
CA TRP A 135 3.48 5.59 19.02
C TRP A 135 2.68 4.62 19.90
N ASP A 136 2.86 4.74 21.20
CA ASP A 136 2.04 4.06 22.19
C ASP A 136 0.72 4.84 22.37
N SER A 137 -0.39 4.27 21.90
CA SER A 137 -1.71 4.92 21.89
C SER A 137 -2.54 4.67 23.15
N ARG A 138 -1.93 4.14 24.21
CA ARG A 138 -2.58 4.00 25.52
C ARG A 138 -2.78 5.38 26.18
N PRO A 139 -3.90 5.61 26.91
CA PRO A 139 -4.17 6.88 27.59
C PRO A 139 -3.18 7.25 28.70
#